data_AF-A0A7V4HW63-F1
#
_entry.id   AF-A0A7V4HW63-F1
#
_cell.length_a   1.000
_cell.length_b   1.000
_cell.length_c   1.000
_cell.angle_alpha   90.00
_cell.angle_beta   90.00
_cell.angle_gamma   90.00
#
_symmetry.space_group_name_H-M   'P 1'
#
loop_
_entity.id
_entity.type
_entity.pdbx_description
1 polymer ?
#
loop_
_entity_poly.entity_id
_entity_poly.type
_entity_poly.pdbx_seq_one_letter_code
_entity_poly.pdbx_strand_id
1 'polypeptide(L)'
;MPTIRTQAIAVAAWTLLVAARGTAADGPDPVFEKPQAITLAELAKRATAGVSAVEVNDYAPGRYPGPLTPSPPHADLNPKRAVVVFWKDHSHRFIFSHEASYCPLLELPNGAAMCNQFFEGNLGDAELFNNMGRKEKNSFVDIVQSGPQRVWVRWTYFAVHMKDDSQPRLRGTEDYFAYPNGLVLRRMSYESLMPNDIVGYSTQPVELFGVAPVGSRIKDLFPHDAQHGDYHTHAVIDLYEDRRYDVYWGEKGEVRRRGDDTTLAAIGRSPGCAMVLPFREGLLFAVLGSASGFPPERNQFVDHCSPGAEGGCAWGAGIWDHWPIGWLNSQTSYWKPGSPYAYSFGSIGHFLVPAGKRIKSFGTDYPRLCQDMEFNRWTARRVFYVLLGAARDWDDIRRIGRRWLDKGEHCANPESIADLAPVPKRG
;
A
#
# COMPACT_ATOMS: atom_id res chain seq x y z
N MET A 1 48.91 -67.04 28.88
CA MET A 1 49.16 -65.60 29.12
C MET A 1 49.05 -64.87 27.77
N PRO A 2 48.49 -63.66 27.71
CA PRO A 2 47.07 -63.44 27.44
C PRO A 2 46.73 -63.12 25.97
N THR A 3 45.42 -63.21 25.74
CA THR A 3 44.64 -63.08 24.51
C THR A 3 44.63 -61.67 23.93
N ILE A 4 44.74 -61.60 22.60
CA ILE A 4 44.53 -60.42 21.76
C ILE A 4 43.06 -59.99 21.85
N ARG A 5 42.80 -58.76 22.32
CA ARG A 5 41.50 -58.09 22.19
C ARG A 5 41.62 -56.95 21.20
N THR A 6 41.04 -57.16 20.02
CA THR A 6 40.74 -56.15 19.02
C THR A 6 39.63 -55.24 19.57
N GLN A 7 39.93 -53.96 19.79
CA GLN A 7 38.91 -52.93 19.98
C GLN A 7 39.00 -51.95 18.81
N ALA A 8 38.01 -52.03 17.92
CA ALA A 8 37.74 -51.04 16.91
C ALA A 8 37.28 -49.75 17.62
N ILE A 9 38.04 -48.66 17.45
CA ILE A 9 37.60 -47.32 17.84
C ILE A 9 36.72 -46.80 16.69
N ALA A 10 35.42 -46.72 16.93
CA ALA A 10 34.48 -46.02 16.08
C ALA A 10 34.74 -44.50 16.20
N VAL A 11 35.20 -43.87 15.13
CA VAL A 11 35.27 -42.42 15.02
C VAL A 11 33.86 -41.91 14.71
N ALA A 12 33.15 -41.43 15.73
CA ALA A 12 31.92 -40.69 15.56
C ALA A 12 32.27 -39.25 15.12
N ALA A 13 32.16 -38.97 13.83
CA ALA A 13 32.21 -37.62 13.30
C ALA A 13 30.94 -36.86 13.72
N TRP A 14 31.07 -36.01 14.74
CA TRP A 14 30.07 -34.98 15.05
C TRP A 14 30.29 -33.81 14.10
N THR A 15 29.55 -33.79 12.99
CA THR A 15 29.41 -32.60 12.16
C THR A 15 28.56 -31.60 12.93
N LEU A 16 29.21 -30.60 13.52
CA LEU A 16 28.57 -29.38 14.00
C LEU A 16 27.94 -28.66 12.81
N LEU A 17 26.64 -28.86 12.61
CA LEU A 17 25.78 -27.96 11.84
C LEU A 17 25.71 -26.65 12.62
N VAL A 18 26.67 -25.77 12.37
CA VAL A 18 26.52 -24.35 12.67
C VAL A 18 25.47 -23.83 11.70
N ALA A 19 24.20 -23.83 12.15
CA ALA A 19 23.21 -22.95 11.57
C ALA A 19 23.71 -21.53 11.80
N ALA A 20 24.35 -20.95 10.78
CA ALA A 20 24.66 -19.54 10.78
C ALA A 20 23.33 -18.81 10.97
N ARG A 21 23.12 -18.28 12.18
CA ARG A 21 22.19 -17.18 12.41
C ARG A 21 22.78 -15.97 11.69
N GLY A 22 22.65 -15.95 10.36
CA GLY A 22 22.89 -14.74 9.60
C GLY A 22 21.91 -13.71 10.13
N THR A 23 22.41 -12.65 10.75
CA THR A 23 21.68 -11.39 10.75
C THR A 23 21.45 -11.03 9.29
N ALA A 24 20.26 -10.56 8.92
CA ALA A 24 20.03 -10.00 7.59
C ALA A 24 21.13 -8.96 7.36
N ALA A 25 22.10 -9.27 6.50
CA ALA A 25 23.19 -8.35 6.21
C ALA A 25 22.58 -7.08 5.62
N ASP A 26 23.14 -5.92 5.97
CA ASP A 26 22.75 -4.65 5.38
C ASP A 26 23.17 -4.63 3.90
N GLY A 27 22.24 -4.95 3.00
CA GLY A 27 22.51 -4.90 1.56
C GLY A 27 21.55 -5.73 0.71
N PRO A 28 21.61 -5.55 -0.63
CA PRO A 28 20.90 -6.39 -1.59
C PRO A 28 21.37 -7.85 -1.51
N ASP A 29 20.51 -8.78 -1.90
CA ASP A 29 20.93 -10.17 -1.99
C ASP A 29 21.99 -10.35 -3.10
N PRO A 30 23.01 -11.19 -2.89
CA PRO A 30 24.01 -11.51 -3.90
C PRO A 30 23.41 -12.46 -4.95
N VAL A 31 22.51 -11.94 -5.79
CA VAL A 31 21.87 -12.66 -6.89
C VAL A 31 22.57 -12.31 -8.19
N PHE A 32 23.28 -13.27 -8.78
CA PHE A 32 23.95 -13.11 -10.08
C PHE A 32 23.03 -13.39 -11.27
N GLU A 33 22.00 -14.23 -11.06
CA GLU A 33 21.02 -14.59 -12.08
C GLU A 33 19.61 -14.38 -11.54
N LYS A 34 18.80 -13.59 -12.25
CA LYS A 34 17.42 -13.32 -11.86
C LYS A 34 16.58 -14.61 -11.96
N PRO A 35 15.89 -15.05 -10.89
CA PRO A 35 15.03 -16.22 -10.94
C PRO A 35 13.91 -16.05 -11.99
N GLN A 36 13.53 -17.15 -12.64
CA GLN A 36 12.38 -17.14 -13.54
C GLN A 36 11.08 -16.87 -12.77
N ALA A 37 10.18 -16.11 -13.41
CA ALA A 37 8.83 -15.90 -12.91
C ALA A 37 8.05 -17.22 -12.89
N ILE A 38 7.19 -17.38 -11.89
CA ILE A 38 6.40 -18.59 -11.67
C ILE A 38 4.90 -18.30 -11.86
N THR A 39 4.07 -19.34 -11.84
CA THR A 39 2.61 -19.17 -11.82
C THR A 39 2.09 -18.98 -10.40
N LEU A 40 0.90 -18.40 -10.24
CA LEU A 40 0.18 -18.35 -8.97
C LEU A 40 -0.12 -19.76 -8.44
N ALA A 41 -0.36 -20.73 -9.32
CA ALA A 41 -0.59 -22.13 -8.94
C ALA A 41 0.67 -22.80 -8.37
N GLU A 42 1.85 -22.47 -8.89
CA GLU A 42 3.13 -22.89 -8.31
C GLU A 42 3.40 -22.19 -6.99
N LEU A 43 3.15 -20.87 -6.91
CA LEU A 43 3.28 -20.10 -5.68
C LEU A 43 2.42 -20.69 -4.56
N ALA A 44 1.19 -21.08 -4.83
CA ALA A 44 0.28 -21.69 -3.85
C ALA A 44 0.81 -22.99 -3.23
N LYS A 45 1.76 -23.66 -3.88
CA LYS A 45 2.42 -24.88 -3.38
C LYS A 45 3.73 -24.59 -2.65
N ARG A 46 4.23 -23.35 -2.68
CA ARG A 46 5.48 -22.96 -2.04
C ARG A 46 5.25 -22.62 -0.57
N ALA A 47 6.17 -23.07 0.26
CA ALA A 47 6.31 -22.59 1.63
C ALA A 47 7.45 -21.57 1.71
N THR A 48 7.40 -20.71 2.73
CA THR A 48 8.53 -19.87 3.15
C THR A 48 8.84 -20.11 4.61
N ALA A 49 10.10 -19.92 5.03
CA ALA A 49 10.49 -20.04 6.43
C ALA A 49 10.11 -18.80 7.27
N GLY A 50 9.81 -17.67 6.63
CA GLY A 50 9.36 -16.45 7.30
C GLY A 50 8.64 -15.52 6.34
N VAL A 51 9.39 -14.80 5.50
CA VAL A 51 8.88 -13.94 4.42
C VAL A 51 9.65 -14.20 3.12
N SER A 52 9.02 -14.02 1.97
CA SER A 52 9.66 -14.14 0.65
C SER A 52 8.95 -13.31 -0.40
N ALA A 53 9.69 -12.92 -1.43
CA ALA A 53 9.19 -12.28 -2.64
C ALA A 53 9.55 -13.10 -3.88
N VAL A 54 8.62 -13.18 -4.83
CA VAL A 54 8.81 -13.83 -6.14
C VAL A 54 8.14 -13.02 -7.24
N GLU A 55 8.64 -13.14 -8.47
CA GLU A 55 7.90 -12.69 -9.65
C GLU A 55 6.92 -13.78 -10.10
N VAL A 56 5.71 -13.36 -10.49
CA VAL A 56 4.70 -14.20 -11.13
C VAL A 56 4.31 -13.65 -12.49
N ASN A 57 3.82 -14.52 -13.38
CA ASN A 57 3.51 -14.17 -14.77
C ASN A 57 2.02 -14.27 -15.14
N ASP A 58 1.15 -14.66 -14.21
CA ASP A 58 -0.28 -14.93 -14.42
C ASP A 58 -1.20 -14.26 -13.36
N TYR A 59 -0.74 -13.19 -12.69
CA TYR A 59 -1.56 -12.45 -11.73
C TYR A 59 -2.69 -11.68 -12.40
N ALA A 60 -3.88 -11.72 -11.80
CA ALA A 60 -5.04 -10.94 -12.20
C ALA A 60 -5.66 -10.26 -10.97
N PRO A 61 -5.71 -8.91 -10.92
CA PRO A 61 -6.33 -8.18 -9.82
C PRO A 61 -7.77 -8.63 -9.57
N GLY A 62 -8.14 -8.76 -8.29
CA GLY A 62 -9.49 -9.14 -7.88
C GLY A 62 -9.96 -10.50 -8.43
N ARG A 63 -9.01 -11.40 -8.76
CA ARG A 63 -9.26 -12.76 -9.29
C ARG A 63 -10.00 -12.78 -10.63
N TYR A 64 -9.80 -11.77 -11.47
CA TYR A 64 -10.44 -11.73 -12.77
C TYR A 64 -10.04 -12.92 -13.66
N PRO A 65 -11.00 -13.75 -14.13
CA PRO A 65 -10.70 -14.99 -14.85
C PRO A 65 -10.60 -14.81 -16.38
N GLY A 66 -11.04 -13.66 -16.90
CA GLY A 66 -11.11 -13.43 -18.34
C GLY A 66 -9.79 -12.98 -18.97
N PRO A 67 -9.82 -12.68 -20.29
CA PRO A 67 -8.66 -12.12 -20.99
C PRO A 67 -8.40 -10.66 -20.58
N LEU A 68 -7.13 -10.28 -20.46
CA LEU A 68 -6.71 -8.88 -20.28
C LEU A 68 -6.52 -8.15 -21.62
N THR A 69 -7.08 -8.70 -22.71
CA THR A 69 -6.98 -8.17 -24.07
C THR A 69 -8.36 -8.13 -24.71
N PRO A 70 -8.70 -7.08 -25.48
CA PRO A 70 -7.86 -5.94 -25.83
C PRO A 70 -7.82 -4.91 -24.69
N SER A 71 -6.63 -4.66 -24.16
CA SER A 71 -6.30 -3.44 -23.41
C SER A 71 -5.58 -2.50 -24.40
N PRO A 72 -5.44 -1.18 -24.15
CA PRO A 72 -4.38 -0.39 -24.77
C PRO A 72 -3.09 -1.20 -24.83
N PRO A 73 -2.25 -1.04 -25.87
CA PRO A 73 -1.05 -1.84 -26.03
C PRO A 73 -0.27 -1.91 -24.72
N HIS A 74 -0.32 -3.07 -24.06
CA HIS A 74 0.47 -3.35 -22.87
C HIS A 74 1.91 -3.14 -23.28
N ALA A 75 2.51 -2.03 -22.87
CA ALA A 75 3.76 -1.59 -23.47
C ALA A 75 4.87 -2.63 -23.31
N ASP A 76 4.72 -3.51 -22.32
CA ASP A 76 5.68 -4.53 -21.93
C ASP A 76 5.15 -5.97 -22.12
N LEU A 77 4.12 -6.15 -22.96
CA LEU A 77 3.60 -7.43 -23.51
C LEU A 77 3.00 -8.44 -22.50
N ASN A 78 3.29 -8.36 -21.20
CA ASN A 78 2.67 -9.20 -20.17
C ASN A 78 1.98 -8.40 -19.05
N PRO A 79 0.67 -8.12 -19.18
CA PRO A 79 -0.09 -7.39 -18.16
C PRO A 79 -0.29 -8.15 -16.84
N LYS A 80 -0.05 -9.46 -16.85
CA LYS A 80 -0.22 -10.35 -15.70
C LYS A 80 1.04 -10.48 -14.84
N ARG A 81 2.11 -9.78 -15.21
CA ARG A 81 3.34 -9.75 -14.42
C ARG A 81 3.05 -9.09 -13.07
N ALA A 82 3.57 -9.69 -12.00
CA ALA A 82 3.53 -9.08 -10.68
C ALA A 82 4.70 -9.54 -9.80
N VAL A 83 5.07 -8.73 -8.80
CA VAL A 83 5.88 -9.19 -7.66
C VAL A 83 4.94 -9.48 -6.50
N VAL A 84 5.06 -10.68 -5.91
CA VAL A 84 4.25 -11.10 -4.77
C VAL A 84 5.14 -11.35 -3.57
N VAL A 85 4.91 -10.58 -2.50
CA VAL A 85 5.45 -10.84 -1.16
C VAL A 85 4.43 -11.66 -0.38
N PHE A 86 4.92 -12.74 0.25
CA PHE A 86 4.11 -13.67 1.02
C PHE A 86 4.85 -14.15 2.27
N TRP A 87 4.09 -14.62 3.26
CA TRP A 87 4.59 -14.96 4.59
C TRP A 87 4.23 -16.39 4.96
N LYS A 88 4.96 -16.94 5.92
CA LYS A 88 4.69 -18.27 6.48
C LYS A 88 3.39 -18.32 7.27
N ASP A 89 3.22 -17.35 8.18
CA ASP A 89 2.17 -17.39 9.21
C ASP A 89 1.04 -16.37 8.98
N HIS A 90 1.10 -15.64 7.86
CA HIS A 90 0.11 -14.64 7.46
C HIS A 90 -0.51 -14.99 6.12
N SER A 91 -1.82 -14.81 6.01
CA SER A 91 -2.62 -15.19 4.83
C SER A 91 -2.77 -14.07 3.81
N HIS A 92 -2.56 -12.81 4.21
CA HIS A 92 -2.51 -11.69 3.28
C HIS A 92 -1.24 -11.74 2.43
N ARG A 93 -1.28 -11.05 1.29
CA ARG A 93 -0.16 -10.90 0.35
C ARG A 93 0.08 -9.42 0.09
N PHE A 94 1.29 -9.08 -0.34
CA PHE A 94 1.60 -7.73 -0.78
C PHE A 94 2.12 -7.76 -2.21
N ILE A 95 1.37 -7.12 -3.11
CA ILE A 95 1.43 -7.39 -4.54
C ILE A 95 1.71 -6.10 -5.31
N PHE A 96 2.77 -6.12 -6.11
CA PHE A 96 3.03 -5.09 -7.11
C PHE A 96 2.57 -5.62 -8.46
N SER A 97 1.33 -5.31 -8.81
CA SER A 97 0.81 -5.65 -10.14
C SER A 97 1.35 -4.67 -11.17
N HIS A 98 1.85 -5.20 -12.29
CA HIS A 98 2.52 -4.40 -13.31
C HIS A 98 1.61 -3.33 -13.90
N GLU A 99 0.39 -3.69 -14.30
CA GLU A 99 -0.52 -2.75 -14.95
C GLU A 99 -1.36 -1.92 -13.97
N ALA A 100 -1.38 -2.27 -12.69
CA ALA A 100 -2.17 -1.60 -11.67
C ALA A 100 -1.70 -0.17 -11.35
N SER A 101 -2.63 0.79 -11.34
CA SER A 101 -2.35 2.19 -11.01
C SER A 101 -2.27 2.51 -9.53
N TYR A 102 -3.23 2.01 -8.76
CA TYR A 102 -3.16 2.03 -7.32
C TYR A 102 -2.52 0.71 -6.90
N CYS A 103 -1.20 0.69 -6.95
CA CYS A 103 -0.37 -0.40 -6.48
C CYS A 103 0.72 0.18 -5.57
N PRO A 104 1.27 -0.62 -4.64
CA PRO A 104 0.98 -2.03 -4.39
C PRO A 104 -0.37 -2.30 -3.70
N LEU A 105 -0.81 -3.55 -3.77
CA LEU A 105 -2.02 -4.09 -3.14
C LEU A 105 -1.64 -4.89 -1.89
N LEU A 106 -2.15 -4.51 -0.73
CA LEU A 106 -2.20 -5.38 0.44
C LEU A 106 -3.49 -6.20 0.34
N GLU A 107 -3.37 -7.45 -0.08
CA GLU A 107 -4.49 -8.28 -0.53
C GLU A 107 -4.82 -9.37 0.50
N LEU A 108 -6.09 -9.46 0.89
CA LEU A 108 -6.64 -10.52 1.73
C LEU A 108 -6.87 -11.79 0.93
N PRO A 109 -6.98 -12.97 1.58
CA PRO A 109 -7.19 -14.23 0.89
C PRO A 109 -8.37 -14.20 -0.07
N ASN A 110 -9.50 -13.57 0.27
CA ASN A 110 -10.65 -13.46 -0.62
C ASN A 110 -10.42 -12.62 -1.90
N GLY A 111 -9.30 -11.91 -2.02
CA GLY A 111 -8.96 -11.03 -3.14
C GLY A 111 -9.38 -9.57 -2.97
N ALA A 112 -10.00 -9.21 -1.85
CA ALA A 112 -10.18 -7.82 -1.47
C ALA A 112 -8.85 -7.23 -1.02
N ALA A 113 -8.58 -5.98 -1.35
CA ALA A 113 -7.30 -5.36 -1.04
C ALA A 113 -7.45 -3.89 -0.63
N MET A 114 -6.43 -3.42 0.08
CA MET A 114 -6.11 -2.02 0.25
C MET A 114 -4.99 -1.70 -0.74
N CYS A 115 -5.15 -0.64 -1.52
CA CYS A 115 -4.08 -0.13 -2.35
C CYS A 115 -3.53 1.18 -1.79
N ASN A 116 -2.24 1.39 -2.04
CA ASN A 116 -1.60 2.66 -1.78
C ASN A 116 -1.41 3.41 -3.09
N GLN A 117 -1.55 4.74 -3.04
CA GLN A 117 -1.21 5.62 -4.15
C GLN A 117 0.26 6.01 -4.12
N PHE A 118 0.87 6.15 -5.31
CA PHE A 118 2.18 6.77 -5.53
C PHE A 118 2.11 8.30 -5.34
N PHE A 119 3.24 9.01 -5.42
CA PHE A 119 3.22 10.48 -5.52
C PHE A 119 2.54 10.96 -6.82
N GLU A 120 1.26 11.31 -6.73
CA GLU A 120 0.51 11.93 -7.83
C GLU A 120 0.93 13.39 -7.99
N GLY A 121 1.17 13.81 -9.24
CA GLY A 121 1.54 15.19 -9.54
C GLY A 121 0.43 16.17 -9.22
N ASN A 122 0.83 17.37 -8.79
CA ASN A 122 -0.09 18.47 -8.55
C ASN A 122 -0.99 18.71 -9.78
N LEU A 123 -2.25 19.05 -9.50
CA LEU A 123 -3.27 19.36 -10.52
C LEU A 123 -3.67 18.19 -11.44
N GLY A 124 -3.25 16.96 -11.14
CA GLY A 124 -3.51 15.79 -12.00
C GLY A 124 -2.71 15.81 -13.31
N ASP A 125 -1.62 16.57 -13.39
CA ASP A 125 -0.78 16.65 -14.60
C ASP A 125 0.28 15.54 -14.66
N ALA A 126 0.63 14.92 -13.53
CA ALA A 126 1.61 13.84 -13.48
C ALA A 126 1.00 12.56 -12.90
N GLU A 127 0.82 11.58 -13.76
CA GLU A 127 0.21 10.28 -13.47
C GLU A 127 1.22 9.17 -13.71
N LEU A 128 1.00 8.01 -13.10
CA LEU A 128 1.80 6.82 -13.38
C LEU A 128 1.54 6.25 -14.79
N PHE A 129 0.38 6.59 -15.38
CA PHE A 129 -0.09 6.12 -16.67
C PHE A 129 -0.15 7.25 -17.67
N ASN A 130 0.02 6.88 -18.93
CA ASN A 130 -0.60 7.63 -20.02
C ASN A 130 -1.71 6.79 -20.64
N ASN A 131 -2.38 7.34 -21.66
CA ASN A 131 -3.46 6.72 -22.43
C ASN A 131 -3.12 5.31 -23.00
N MET A 132 -1.86 4.88 -22.92
CA MET A 132 -1.38 3.59 -23.43
C MET A 132 -1.10 2.56 -22.33
N GLY A 133 -1.39 2.84 -21.05
CA GLY A 133 -1.06 1.93 -19.95
C GLY A 133 0.21 2.33 -19.20
N ARG A 134 0.63 1.47 -18.27
CA ARG A 134 1.92 1.62 -17.61
C ARG A 134 2.99 1.05 -18.52
N LYS A 135 4.14 1.71 -18.57
CA LYS A 135 5.29 1.28 -19.37
C LYS A 135 6.46 1.03 -18.43
N GLU A 136 7.23 -0.03 -18.63
CA GLU A 136 8.36 -0.41 -17.79
C GLU A 136 9.43 0.67 -17.84
N LYS A 137 9.58 1.36 -19.00
CA LYS A 137 10.42 2.57 -19.12
C LYS A 137 10.08 3.68 -18.12
N ASN A 138 8.81 3.76 -17.70
CA ASN A 138 8.31 4.77 -16.78
C ASN A 138 8.11 4.22 -15.37
N SER A 139 8.00 2.90 -15.17
CA SER A 139 7.67 2.36 -13.85
C SER A 139 7.97 0.87 -13.72
N PHE A 140 8.93 0.53 -12.87
CA PHE A 140 9.45 -0.83 -12.71
C PHE A 140 9.71 -1.17 -11.24
N VAL A 141 9.62 -2.47 -10.93
CA VAL A 141 9.70 -2.98 -9.56
C VAL A 141 10.78 -4.04 -9.49
N ASP A 142 11.72 -3.87 -8.56
CA ASP A 142 12.84 -4.76 -8.33
C ASP A 142 12.75 -5.44 -6.96
N ILE A 143 12.97 -6.74 -6.94
CA ILE A 143 13.23 -7.48 -5.70
C ILE A 143 14.72 -7.29 -5.37
N VAL A 144 15.01 -6.35 -4.46
CA VAL A 144 16.37 -6.02 -4.02
C VAL A 144 16.89 -7.08 -3.05
N GLN A 145 15.99 -7.61 -2.22
CA GLN A 145 16.27 -8.67 -1.27
C GLN A 145 15.03 -9.55 -1.07
N SER A 146 15.21 -10.86 -1.01
CA SER A 146 14.20 -11.86 -0.70
C SER A 146 14.77 -12.97 0.17
N GLY A 147 14.51 -12.91 1.47
CA GLY A 147 14.96 -13.91 2.41
C GLY A 147 14.02 -14.08 3.59
N PRO A 148 14.14 -15.18 4.35
CA PRO A 148 13.21 -15.55 5.41
C PRO A 148 13.17 -14.57 6.59
N GLN A 149 14.08 -13.60 6.65
CA GLN A 149 14.16 -12.58 7.70
C GLN A 149 13.70 -11.20 7.24
N ARG A 150 13.83 -10.90 5.95
CA ARG A 150 13.49 -9.60 5.36
C ARG A 150 13.31 -9.77 3.85
N VAL A 151 12.30 -9.09 3.33
CA VAL A 151 12.15 -8.79 1.91
C VAL A 151 12.32 -7.29 1.73
N TRP A 152 13.04 -6.90 0.69
CA TRP A 152 13.14 -5.52 0.22
C TRP A 152 12.73 -5.47 -1.25
N VAL A 153 11.61 -4.81 -1.51
CA VAL A 153 11.16 -4.49 -2.87
C VAL A 153 11.32 -2.99 -3.10
N ARG A 154 11.90 -2.59 -4.23
CA ARG A 154 12.00 -1.19 -4.64
C ARG A 154 11.08 -0.94 -5.83
N TRP A 155 10.34 0.13 -5.77
CA TRP A 155 9.56 0.65 -6.87
C TRP A 155 10.12 2.00 -7.32
N THR A 156 10.53 2.09 -8.58
CA THR A 156 10.93 3.34 -9.22
C THR A 156 9.92 3.69 -10.29
N TYR A 157 9.50 4.95 -10.34
CA TYR A 157 8.58 5.42 -11.37
C TYR A 157 8.81 6.88 -11.75
N PHE A 158 8.33 7.23 -12.92
CA PHE A 158 8.34 8.54 -13.54
C PHE A 158 6.88 8.91 -13.80
N ALA A 159 6.39 9.93 -13.09
CA ALA A 159 5.03 10.41 -13.34
C ALA A 159 5.04 11.31 -14.59
N VAL A 160 4.10 11.07 -15.49
CA VAL A 160 4.05 11.64 -16.83
C VAL A 160 2.66 12.22 -17.10
N HIS A 161 2.54 13.09 -18.09
CA HIS A 161 1.23 13.59 -18.47
C HIS A 161 0.42 12.50 -19.19
N MET A 162 -0.88 12.42 -18.88
CA MET A 162 -1.74 11.33 -19.37
C MET A 162 -1.78 11.21 -20.90
N LYS A 163 -1.56 12.31 -21.63
CA LYS A 163 -1.55 12.33 -23.10
C LYS A 163 -0.16 12.23 -23.73
N ASP A 164 0.90 12.47 -22.95
CA ASP A 164 2.27 12.55 -23.47
C ASP A 164 3.29 12.15 -22.38
N ASP A 165 4.03 11.08 -22.64
CA ASP A 165 5.08 10.57 -21.74
C ASP A 165 6.51 10.93 -22.15
N SER A 166 6.68 11.85 -23.10
CA SER A 166 8.01 12.30 -23.55
C SER A 166 8.75 13.14 -22.50
N GLN A 167 8.03 13.75 -21.56
CA GLN A 167 8.58 14.65 -20.54
C GLN A 167 8.05 14.26 -19.15
N PRO A 168 8.74 13.38 -18.42
CA PRO A 168 8.44 13.11 -17.02
C PRO A 168 8.42 14.37 -16.16
N ARG A 169 7.44 14.47 -15.26
CA ARG A 169 7.26 15.62 -14.35
C ARG A 169 8.04 15.45 -13.06
N LEU A 170 8.01 14.24 -12.52
CA LEU A 170 8.72 13.84 -11.31
C LEU A 170 9.16 12.38 -11.40
N ARG A 171 10.14 12.01 -10.58
CA ARG A 171 10.55 10.62 -10.38
C ARG A 171 10.36 10.24 -8.92
N GLY A 172 9.55 9.23 -8.67
CA GLY A 172 9.39 8.62 -7.36
C GLY A 172 10.33 7.44 -7.14
N THR A 173 10.73 7.24 -5.89
CA THR A 173 11.43 6.03 -5.44
C THR A 173 10.85 5.62 -4.10
N GLU A 174 10.32 4.41 -4.06
CA GLU A 174 9.71 3.83 -2.87
C GLU A 174 10.35 2.49 -2.53
N ASP A 175 10.77 2.33 -1.28
CA ASP A 175 11.30 1.08 -0.75
C ASP A 175 10.28 0.45 0.19
N TYR A 176 10.08 -0.86 0.05
CA TYR A 176 9.14 -1.65 0.84
C TYR A 176 9.90 -2.76 1.55
N PHE A 177 9.98 -2.66 2.87
CA PHE A 177 10.65 -3.64 3.72
C PHE A 177 9.61 -4.49 4.43
N ALA A 178 9.55 -5.78 4.11
CA ALA A 178 8.63 -6.72 4.74
C ALA A 178 9.37 -7.68 5.66
N TYR A 179 8.78 -7.96 6.83
CA TYR A 179 9.35 -8.84 7.85
C TYR A 179 8.42 -10.02 8.15
N PRO A 180 8.90 -11.10 8.79
CA PRO A 180 8.11 -12.31 9.09
C PRO A 180 6.83 -12.07 9.90
N ASN A 181 6.71 -10.92 10.56
CA ASN A 181 5.55 -10.49 11.34
C ASN A 181 4.37 -9.98 10.49
N GLY A 182 4.44 -10.08 9.16
CA GLY A 182 3.34 -9.70 8.27
C GLY A 182 3.21 -8.20 8.01
N LEU A 183 4.13 -7.38 8.53
CA LEU A 183 4.13 -5.93 8.35
C LEU A 183 5.06 -5.51 7.20
N VAL A 184 4.76 -4.35 6.62
CA VAL A 184 5.57 -3.72 5.57
C VAL A 184 5.85 -2.27 5.94
N LEU A 185 7.13 -1.87 5.97
CA LEU A 185 7.54 -0.48 6.08
C LEU A 185 7.71 0.09 4.67
N ARG A 186 6.88 1.07 4.30
CA ARG A 186 6.96 1.82 3.06
C ARG A 186 7.77 3.09 3.32
N ARG A 187 8.90 3.26 2.64
CA ARG A 187 9.73 4.48 2.61
C ARG A 187 9.52 5.16 1.26
N MET A 188 9.17 6.44 1.26
CA MET A 188 8.79 7.17 0.04
C MET A 188 9.60 8.44 -0.11
N SER A 189 10.04 8.72 -1.32
CA SER A 189 10.63 10.00 -1.72
C SER A 189 10.40 10.24 -3.20
N TYR A 190 10.48 11.50 -3.64
CA TYR A 190 10.44 11.84 -5.06
C TYR A 190 11.36 13.04 -5.36
N GLU A 191 11.77 13.16 -6.61
CA GLU A 191 12.46 14.33 -7.15
C GLU A 191 11.62 14.99 -8.24
N SER A 192 11.56 16.32 -8.23
CA SER A 192 10.97 17.09 -9.33
C SER A 192 11.91 17.08 -10.53
N LEU A 193 11.38 16.75 -11.69
CA LEU A 193 12.09 16.86 -12.97
C LEU A 193 11.76 18.17 -13.71
N MET A 194 10.84 18.96 -13.13
CA MET A 194 10.47 20.29 -13.60
C MET A 194 10.53 21.29 -12.43
N PRO A 195 11.73 21.62 -11.92
CA PRO A 195 11.89 22.33 -10.64
C PRO A 195 11.30 23.76 -10.60
N ASN A 196 10.98 24.33 -11.76
CA ASN A 196 10.38 25.66 -11.90
C ASN A 196 8.88 25.63 -12.23
N ASP A 197 8.27 24.44 -12.28
CA ASP A 197 6.87 24.25 -12.64
C ASP A 197 6.13 23.45 -11.57
N ILE A 198 4.93 23.89 -11.21
CA ILE A 198 4.13 23.31 -10.13
C ILE A 198 3.73 21.86 -10.41
N VAL A 199 3.58 21.50 -11.69
CA VAL A 199 3.20 20.14 -12.11
C VAL A 199 4.30 19.11 -11.86
N GLY A 200 5.54 19.57 -11.65
CA GLY A 200 6.68 18.72 -11.30
C GLY A 200 6.73 18.31 -9.84
N TYR A 201 5.71 18.61 -9.04
CA TYR A 201 5.69 18.38 -7.59
C TYR A 201 4.44 17.60 -7.19
N SER A 202 4.49 17.02 -5.98
CA SER A 202 3.39 16.29 -5.37
C SER A 202 3.19 16.73 -3.92
N THR A 203 1.92 16.76 -3.51
CA THR A 203 1.49 17.07 -2.14
C THR A 203 0.60 15.98 -1.54
N GLN A 204 0.38 14.88 -2.27
CA GLN A 204 -0.47 13.76 -1.89
C GLN A 204 0.35 12.47 -1.86
N PRO A 205 1.00 12.15 -0.72
CA PRO A 205 1.85 10.97 -0.61
C PRO A 205 1.09 9.68 -0.31
N VAL A 206 -0.13 9.76 0.23
CA VAL A 206 -0.88 8.60 0.70
C VAL A 206 -2.37 8.81 0.42
N GLU A 207 -2.99 7.84 -0.23
CA GLU A 207 -4.43 7.77 -0.42
C GLU A 207 -4.91 6.33 -0.23
N LEU A 208 -6.02 6.17 0.48
CA LEU A 208 -6.59 4.89 0.82
C LEU A 208 -7.72 4.56 -0.16
N PHE A 209 -7.40 3.74 -1.15
CA PHE A 209 -8.38 3.07 -2.00
C PHE A 209 -8.49 1.60 -1.62
N GLY A 210 -9.66 1.02 -1.87
CA GLY A 210 -9.87 -0.40 -1.79
C GLY A 210 -10.11 -1.02 -3.16
N VAL A 211 -9.82 -2.31 -3.27
CA VAL A 211 -10.11 -3.15 -4.44
C VAL A 211 -11.05 -4.26 -4.01
N ALA A 212 -12.15 -4.42 -4.74
CA ALA A 212 -13.11 -5.50 -4.56
C ALA A 212 -12.91 -6.57 -5.64
N PRO A 213 -12.93 -7.86 -5.27
CA PRO A 213 -12.79 -8.94 -6.23
C PRO A 213 -14.05 -9.08 -7.10
N VAL A 214 -13.87 -9.70 -8.27
CA VAL A 214 -14.95 -9.94 -9.24
C VAL A 214 -16.16 -10.59 -8.57
N GLY A 215 -17.34 -10.06 -8.89
CA GLY A 215 -18.62 -10.59 -8.41
C GLY A 215 -18.99 -10.21 -6.97
N SER A 216 -18.08 -9.59 -6.21
CA SER A 216 -18.37 -9.16 -4.84
C SER A 216 -19.05 -7.79 -4.80
N ARG A 217 -19.86 -7.55 -3.79
CA ARG A 217 -20.46 -6.25 -3.47
C ARG A 217 -19.94 -5.75 -2.12
N ILE A 218 -20.11 -4.46 -1.83
CA ILE A 218 -19.76 -3.85 -0.53
C ILE A 218 -20.33 -4.66 0.65
N LYS A 219 -21.58 -5.11 0.53
CA LYS A 219 -22.24 -5.96 1.54
C LYS A 219 -21.61 -7.32 1.79
N ASP A 220 -20.81 -7.83 0.86
CA ASP A 220 -20.13 -9.11 1.00
C ASP A 220 -18.80 -8.92 1.74
N LEU A 221 -18.21 -7.72 1.60
CA LEU A 221 -16.86 -7.39 2.03
C LEU A 221 -16.79 -6.71 3.39
N PHE A 222 -17.81 -5.92 3.77
CA PHE A 222 -17.76 -5.01 4.91
C PHE A 222 -18.75 -5.34 6.03
N PRO A 223 -18.41 -5.08 7.31
CA PRO A 223 -19.31 -5.24 8.44
C PRO A 223 -20.59 -4.41 8.27
N HIS A 224 -21.74 -5.02 8.60
CA HIS A 224 -23.04 -4.36 8.57
C HIS A 224 -23.30 -3.61 9.87
N ASP A 225 -23.74 -2.36 9.79
CA ASP A 225 -24.27 -1.61 10.93
C ASP A 225 -25.77 -1.89 11.05
N ALA A 226 -26.12 -2.76 11.98
CA ALA A 226 -27.50 -3.19 12.20
C ALA A 226 -28.46 -2.04 12.55
N GLN A 227 -27.95 -0.93 13.12
CA GLN A 227 -28.78 0.21 13.51
C GLN A 227 -29.22 1.04 12.28
N HIS A 228 -28.33 1.24 11.32
CA HIS A 228 -28.54 2.14 10.18
C HIS A 228 -28.76 1.41 8.86
N GLY A 229 -28.42 0.12 8.79
CA GLY A 229 -28.61 -0.71 7.61
C GLY A 229 -27.51 -0.59 6.55
N ASP A 230 -26.46 0.19 6.80
CA ASP A 230 -25.32 0.43 5.90
C ASP A 230 -24.06 -0.36 6.32
N TYR A 231 -22.95 -0.18 5.60
CA TYR A 231 -21.72 -0.96 5.78
C TYR A 231 -20.52 -0.08 6.09
N HIS A 232 -19.72 -0.43 7.09
CA HIS A 232 -18.53 0.32 7.49
C HIS A 232 -17.41 0.11 6.46
N THR A 233 -17.10 1.11 5.64
CA THR A 233 -16.18 0.96 4.50
C THR A 233 -14.80 1.57 4.73
N HIS A 234 -14.71 2.65 5.51
CA HIS A 234 -13.43 3.32 5.79
C HIS A 234 -13.40 3.85 7.22
N ALA A 235 -12.21 3.90 7.81
CA ALA A 235 -11.98 4.62 9.06
C ALA A 235 -10.64 5.35 9.06
N VAL A 236 -10.59 6.44 9.83
CA VAL A 236 -9.35 7.06 10.29
C VAL A 236 -9.38 7.05 11.82
N ILE A 237 -8.33 6.52 12.44
CA ILE A 237 -8.22 6.44 13.90
C ILE A 237 -7.04 7.24 14.41
N ASP A 238 -7.21 7.80 15.60
CA ASP A 238 -6.10 8.26 16.43
C ASP A 238 -5.49 7.06 17.16
N LEU A 239 -4.15 7.02 17.22
CA LEU A 239 -3.43 5.94 17.89
C LEU A 239 -3.29 6.16 19.40
N TYR A 240 -3.38 7.41 19.85
CA TYR A 240 -3.11 7.83 21.23
C TYR A 240 -4.37 8.22 22.00
N GLU A 241 -5.39 8.70 21.30
CA GLU A 241 -6.69 9.06 21.87
C GLU A 241 -7.82 8.17 21.33
N ASP A 242 -8.98 8.16 22.00
CA ASP A 242 -10.17 7.44 21.53
C ASP A 242 -10.97 8.25 20.49
N ARG A 243 -10.26 8.86 19.54
CA ARG A 243 -10.87 9.54 18.39
C ARG A 243 -10.92 8.60 17.21
N ARG A 244 -12.07 8.54 16.54
CA ARG A 244 -12.27 7.80 15.31
C ARG A 244 -13.25 8.53 14.41
N TYR A 245 -12.92 8.54 13.12
CA TYR A 245 -13.78 8.96 12.03
C TYR A 245 -14.11 7.74 11.18
N ASP A 246 -15.38 7.48 10.92
CA ASP A 246 -15.83 6.31 10.16
C ASP A 246 -16.72 6.75 9.00
N VAL A 247 -16.60 6.05 7.87
CA VAL A 247 -17.45 6.22 6.69
C VAL A 247 -18.21 4.93 6.43
N TYR A 248 -19.51 5.08 6.17
CA TYR A 248 -20.45 4.01 5.93
C TYR A 248 -21.16 4.22 4.60
N TRP A 249 -21.30 3.14 3.82
CA TRP A 249 -21.96 3.16 2.53
C TRP A 249 -23.23 2.31 2.53
N GLY A 250 -24.32 2.87 2.00
CA GLY A 250 -25.57 2.16 1.71
C GLY A 250 -25.56 1.46 0.36
N GLU A 251 -26.53 0.57 0.12
CA GLU A 251 -26.61 -0.19 -1.14
C GLU A 251 -27.04 0.65 -2.34
N LYS A 252 -27.62 1.85 -2.14
CA LYS A 252 -28.09 2.73 -3.22
C LYS A 252 -27.17 3.95 -3.39
N GLY A 253 -25.97 3.88 -2.85
CA GLY A 253 -24.96 4.93 -2.95
C GLY A 253 -25.05 6.00 -1.85
N GLU A 254 -25.85 5.77 -0.81
CA GLU A 254 -25.88 6.62 0.36
C GLU A 254 -24.52 6.60 1.08
N VAL A 255 -24.09 7.75 1.59
CA VAL A 255 -22.88 7.86 2.41
C VAL A 255 -23.23 8.50 3.74
N ARG A 256 -22.80 7.87 4.83
CA ARG A 256 -22.91 8.40 6.19
C ARG A 256 -21.53 8.41 6.82
N ARG A 257 -21.28 9.41 7.65
CA ARG A 257 -20.07 9.47 8.48
C ARG A 257 -20.41 9.47 9.97
N ARG A 258 -19.54 8.87 10.78
CA ARG A 258 -19.49 9.08 12.23
C ARG A 258 -18.25 9.92 12.55
N GLY A 259 -18.47 11.05 13.21
CA GLY A 259 -17.48 12.12 13.34
C GLY A 259 -17.76 13.26 12.36
N ASP A 260 -17.03 14.35 12.50
CA ASP A 260 -17.14 15.56 11.69
C ASP A 260 -15.76 16.03 11.21
N ASP A 261 -15.72 17.14 10.48
CA ASP A 261 -14.46 17.69 9.95
C ASP A 261 -13.50 18.10 11.08
N THR A 262 -14.02 18.51 12.24
CA THR A 262 -13.24 18.78 13.46
C THR A 262 -12.55 17.52 13.97
N THR A 263 -13.28 16.40 14.02
CA THR A 263 -12.77 15.09 14.43
C THR A 263 -11.67 14.62 13.49
N LEU A 264 -11.92 14.66 12.17
CA LEU A 264 -10.94 14.26 11.17
C LEU A 264 -9.69 15.15 11.20
N ALA A 265 -9.87 16.46 11.40
CA ALA A 265 -8.78 17.41 11.59
C ALA A 265 -7.95 17.13 12.85
N ALA A 266 -8.60 16.78 13.97
CA ALA A 266 -7.92 16.44 15.21
C ALA A 266 -7.09 15.16 15.06
N ILE A 267 -7.62 14.13 14.39
CA ILE A 267 -6.89 12.90 14.09
C ILE A 267 -5.68 13.18 13.18
N GLY A 268 -5.84 14.00 12.14
CA GLY A 268 -4.74 14.39 11.25
C GLY A 268 -3.60 15.16 11.95
N ARG A 269 -3.89 15.80 13.09
CA ARG A 269 -2.94 16.52 13.94
C ARG A 269 -2.40 15.69 15.11
N SER A 270 -2.85 14.46 15.28
CA SER A 270 -2.34 13.55 16.30
C SER A 270 -0.85 13.25 16.04
N PRO A 271 -0.05 12.95 17.08
CA PRO A 271 1.30 12.42 16.91
C PRO A 271 1.36 11.17 16.01
N GLY A 272 0.26 10.42 15.92
CA GLY A 272 0.12 9.30 15.00
C GLY A 272 -1.34 8.88 14.78
N CYS A 273 -1.61 8.44 13.57
CA CYS A 273 -2.93 8.07 13.09
C CYS A 273 -2.84 6.85 12.16
N ALA A 274 -3.98 6.20 11.92
CA ALA A 274 -4.08 5.15 10.92
C ALA A 274 -5.32 5.32 10.04
N MET A 275 -5.12 5.08 8.74
CA MET A 275 -6.19 4.92 7.76
C MET A 275 -6.48 3.41 7.64
N VAL A 276 -7.76 3.01 7.65
CA VAL A 276 -8.15 1.60 7.77
C VAL A 276 -9.29 1.26 6.82
N LEU A 277 -9.16 0.14 6.09
CA LEU A 277 -10.27 -0.54 5.40
C LEU A 277 -10.72 -1.73 6.26
N PRO A 278 -11.89 -1.63 6.93
CA PRO A 278 -12.34 -2.63 7.88
C PRO A 278 -13.09 -3.77 7.18
N PHE A 279 -12.42 -4.55 6.33
CA PHE A 279 -13.03 -5.74 5.73
C PHE A 279 -13.44 -6.76 6.81
N ARG A 280 -14.47 -7.57 6.52
CA ARG A 280 -14.91 -8.66 7.41
C ARG A 280 -13.80 -9.67 7.73
N GLU A 281 -12.92 -9.92 6.77
CA GLU A 281 -11.82 -10.89 6.91
C GLU A 281 -10.61 -10.31 7.66
N GLY A 282 -10.52 -8.99 7.80
CA GLY A 282 -9.47 -8.32 8.55
C GLY A 282 -9.41 -6.82 8.30
N LEU A 283 -8.76 -6.09 9.21
CA LEU A 283 -8.53 -4.66 9.11
C LEU A 283 -7.22 -4.41 8.38
N LEU A 284 -7.28 -3.92 7.15
CA LEU A 284 -6.09 -3.46 6.43
C LEU A 284 -5.81 -2.01 6.81
N PHE A 285 -4.57 -1.69 7.15
CA PHE A 285 -4.23 -0.37 7.68
C PHE A 285 -2.94 0.22 7.11
N ALA A 286 -2.90 1.55 7.12
CA ALA A 286 -1.71 2.38 6.90
C ALA A 286 -1.53 3.34 8.07
N VAL A 287 -0.44 3.22 8.81
CA VAL A 287 -0.07 4.09 9.95
C VAL A 287 0.95 5.13 9.50
N LEU A 288 0.73 6.39 9.91
CA LEU A 288 1.65 7.50 9.71
C LEU A 288 1.63 8.44 10.92
N GLY A 289 2.66 9.28 11.07
CA GLY A 289 2.73 10.22 12.18
C GLY A 289 3.93 11.16 12.11
N SER A 290 4.05 12.00 13.14
CA SER A 290 5.10 13.03 13.20
C SER A 290 6.51 12.43 13.09
N ALA A 291 6.77 11.36 13.83
CA ALA A 291 8.05 10.65 13.82
C ALA A 291 8.40 10.03 12.45
N SER A 292 7.39 9.71 11.64
CA SER A 292 7.56 9.05 10.34
C SER A 292 7.61 10.03 9.16
N GLY A 293 7.80 11.32 9.45
CA GLY A 293 8.00 12.37 8.45
C GLY A 293 6.75 13.21 8.13
N PHE A 294 5.62 12.98 8.81
CA PHE A 294 4.34 13.64 8.59
C PHE A 294 4.03 14.65 9.70
N PRO A 295 4.48 15.91 9.60
CA PRO A 295 4.35 16.87 10.68
C PRO A 295 2.88 17.33 10.87
N PRO A 296 2.37 17.36 12.12
CA PRO A 296 0.96 17.67 12.42
C PRO A 296 0.45 18.99 11.83
N GLU A 297 1.30 20.02 11.76
CA GLU A 297 0.91 21.34 11.26
C GLU A 297 0.74 21.41 9.73
N ARG A 298 1.12 20.34 9.01
CA ARG A 298 1.00 20.22 7.56
C ARG A 298 0.16 19.02 7.13
N ASN A 299 -0.33 18.20 8.05
CA ASN A 299 -1.14 17.04 7.72
C ASN A 299 -2.62 17.42 7.60
N GLN A 300 -3.26 16.96 6.53
CA GLN A 300 -4.70 17.00 6.39
C GLN A 300 -5.21 15.68 5.81
N PHE A 301 -6.17 15.06 6.49
CA PHE A 301 -6.99 14.01 5.88
C PHE A 301 -8.19 14.64 5.18
N VAL A 302 -8.58 14.04 4.06
CA VAL A 302 -9.70 14.46 3.22
C VAL A 302 -10.60 13.26 2.99
N ASP A 303 -11.88 13.38 3.36
CA ASP A 303 -12.90 12.41 3.00
C ASP A 303 -13.45 12.77 1.62
N HIS A 304 -13.06 12.01 0.59
CA HIS A 304 -13.57 12.23 -0.77
C HIS A 304 -14.96 11.62 -0.98
N CYS A 305 -15.43 10.75 -0.09
CA CYS A 305 -16.69 10.04 -0.23
C CYS A 305 -17.88 10.90 0.23
N SER A 306 -17.80 11.48 1.43
CA SER A 306 -18.95 12.14 2.05
C SER A 306 -19.28 13.49 1.39
N PRO A 307 -20.52 13.69 0.88
CA PRO A 307 -20.94 14.99 0.38
C PRO A 307 -20.80 16.09 1.45
N GLY A 308 -20.14 17.19 1.09
CA GLY A 308 -19.94 18.33 1.98
C GLY A 308 -18.82 18.18 3.02
N ALA A 309 -18.03 17.10 3.00
CA ALA A 309 -16.84 17.00 3.82
C ALA A 309 -15.78 18.04 3.42
N GLU A 310 -15.07 18.59 4.41
CA GLU A 310 -14.07 19.63 4.17
C GLU A 310 -12.95 19.11 3.27
N GLY A 311 -12.69 19.83 2.18
CA GLY A 311 -11.64 19.49 1.21
C GLY A 311 -11.95 18.29 0.32
N GLY A 312 -13.07 17.60 0.52
CA GLY A 312 -13.47 16.42 -0.25
C GLY A 312 -13.94 16.73 -1.67
N CYS A 313 -13.84 15.73 -2.55
CA CYS A 313 -14.35 15.79 -3.92
C CYS A 313 -15.83 15.36 -4.05
N ALA A 314 -16.44 14.87 -2.96
CA ALA A 314 -17.81 14.36 -2.92
C ALA A 314 -18.11 13.28 -3.98
N TRP A 315 -17.19 12.33 -4.16
CA TRP A 315 -17.33 11.16 -5.03
C TRP A 315 -18.46 10.21 -4.61
N GLY A 316 -19.01 10.35 -3.39
CA GLY A 316 -20.05 9.48 -2.88
C GLY A 316 -19.52 8.06 -2.62
N ALA A 317 -20.41 7.08 -2.74
CA ALA A 317 -20.02 5.66 -2.86
C ALA A 317 -19.49 5.39 -4.28
N GLY A 318 -18.41 6.07 -4.65
CA GLY A 318 -17.77 5.96 -5.96
C GLY A 318 -17.20 4.56 -6.16
N ILE A 319 -17.68 3.88 -7.21
CA ILE A 319 -17.21 2.57 -7.61
C ILE A 319 -16.81 2.62 -9.07
N TRP A 320 -15.55 2.31 -9.35
CA TRP A 320 -14.99 2.37 -10.70
C TRP A 320 -14.51 1.00 -11.14
N ASP A 321 -14.99 0.55 -12.29
CA ASP A 321 -14.53 -0.71 -12.84
C ASP A 321 -13.22 -0.52 -13.62
N HIS A 322 -12.42 -1.57 -13.58
CA HIS A 322 -11.08 -1.57 -14.14
C HIS A 322 -11.12 -1.92 -15.62
N TRP A 323 -11.93 -1.23 -16.42
CA TRP A 323 -11.87 -1.39 -17.87
C TRP A 323 -11.05 -0.26 -18.51
N PRO A 324 -10.00 -0.58 -19.28
CA PRO A 324 -9.41 -1.89 -19.54
C PRO A 324 -8.66 -2.45 -18.31
N ILE A 325 -8.63 -3.78 -18.16
CA ILE A 325 -8.09 -4.43 -16.96
C ILE A 325 -6.58 -4.25 -16.90
N GLY A 326 -6.15 -3.68 -15.79
CA GLY A 326 -4.82 -3.11 -15.62
C GLY A 326 -4.95 -1.70 -15.07
N TRP A 327 -5.73 -0.84 -15.72
CA TRP A 327 -5.97 0.53 -15.29
C TRP A 327 -6.82 0.60 -14.01
N LEU A 328 -6.14 0.62 -12.86
CA LEU A 328 -6.79 0.73 -11.56
C LEU A 328 -7.38 2.14 -11.28
N ASN A 329 -7.17 3.13 -12.17
CA ASN A 329 -7.62 4.52 -12.03
C ASN A 329 -8.37 4.99 -13.27
N SER A 330 -9.18 4.14 -13.90
CA SER A 330 -9.90 4.61 -15.08
C SER A 330 -10.81 5.79 -14.73
N GLN A 331 -11.31 5.93 -13.48
CA GLN A 331 -12.19 6.99 -12.90
C GLN A 331 -13.34 7.52 -13.79
N THR A 332 -13.45 6.98 -14.99
CA THR A 332 -14.27 7.39 -16.12
C THR A 332 -15.20 6.25 -16.53
N SER A 333 -14.92 5.03 -16.04
CA SER A 333 -15.79 3.87 -16.15
C SER A 333 -16.36 3.51 -14.78
N TYR A 334 -17.67 3.73 -14.63
CA TYR A 334 -18.40 3.43 -13.40
C TYR A 334 -18.80 1.97 -13.38
N TRP A 335 -18.47 1.28 -12.29
CA TRP A 335 -18.90 -0.08 -12.09
C TRP A 335 -20.42 -0.14 -11.96
N LYS A 336 -21.01 -1.19 -12.54
CA LYS A 336 -22.43 -1.48 -12.43
C LYS A 336 -22.64 -2.90 -11.92
N PRO A 337 -23.74 -3.16 -11.18
CA PRO A 337 -24.09 -4.52 -10.78
C PRO A 337 -24.05 -5.50 -11.96
N GLY A 338 -23.29 -6.57 -11.80
CA GLY A 338 -23.10 -7.59 -12.85
C GLY A 338 -21.91 -7.34 -13.78
N SER A 339 -21.15 -6.25 -13.61
CA SER A 339 -19.89 -6.07 -14.32
C SER A 339 -18.95 -7.26 -14.03
N PRO A 340 -18.31 -7.84 -15.07
CA PRO A 340 -17.43 -8.99 -14.92
C PRO A 340 -16.07 -8.63 -14.33
N TYR A 341 -15.80 -7.35 -14.09
CA TYR A 341 -14.52 -6.83 -13.65
C TYR A 341 -14.48 -6.63 -12.14
N ALA A 342 -13.26 -6.69 -11.59
CA ALA A 342 -12.96 -6.15 -10.29
C ALA A 342 -13.14 -4.62 -10.33
N TYR A 343 -13.30 -4.00 -9.16
CA TYR A 343 -13.48 -2.57 -9.07
C TYR A 343 -12.72 -1.98 -7.90
N SER A 344 -12.37 -0.71 -8.06
CA SER A 344 -11.86 0.13 -6.97
C SER A 344 -12.99 0.90 -6.35
N PHE A 345 -12.80 1.25 -5.09
CA PHE A 345 -13.70 2.07 -4.32
C PHE A 345 -12.88 2.92 -3.35
N GLY A 346 -13.33 4.13 -3.05
CA GLY A 346 -12.60 5.04 -2.19
C GLY A 346 -12.90 6.51 -2.50
N SER A 347 -12.22 7.45 -1.87
CA SER A 347 -11.10 7.25 -0.93
C SER A 347 -11.19 8.19 0.28
N ILE A 348 -10.36 7.91 1.29
CA ILE A 348 -9.86 8.94 2.20
C ILE A 348 -8.42 9.24 1.77
N GLY A 349 -8.12 10.50 1.49
CA GLY A 349 -6.78 10.97 1.09
C GLY A 349 -6.02 11.62 2.24
N HIS A 350 -4.69 11.55 2.19
CA HIS A 350 -3.79 12.38 2.99
C HIS A 350 -3.10 13.40 2.09
N PHE A 351 -3.21 14.66 2.48
CA PHE A 351 -2.57 15.79 1.81
C PHE A 351 -1.61 16.47 2.78
N LEU A 352 -0.44 16.83 2.24
CA LEU A 352 0.43 17.82 2.84
C LEU A 352 -0.09 19.22 2.44
N VAL A 353 -0.18 20.12 3.41
CA VAL A 353 -0.55 21.51 3.21
C VAL A 353 0.49 22.46 3.81
N PRO A 354 0.60 23.72 3.34
CA PRO A 354 1.43 24.71 4.01
C PRO A 354 0.99 24.91 5.46
N ALA A 355 1.94 25.18 6.36
CA ALA A 355 1.66 25.34 7.78
C ALA A 355 0.59 26.42 8.03
N GLY A 356 -0.43 26.09 8.83
CA GLY A 356 -1.56 27.00 9.11
C GLY A 356 -2.55 27.18 7.96
N LYS A 357 -2.40 26.47 6.83
CA LYS A 357 -3.38 26.38 5.75
C LYS A 357 -4.16 25.07 5.82
N ARG A 358 -5.27 25.01 5.07
CA ARG A 358 -6.13 23.85 4.90
C ARG A 358 -6.78 23.90 3.51
N ILE A 359 -7.07 22.75 2.94
CA ILE A 359 -7.95 22.60 1.77
C ILE A 359 -9.38 22.56 2.30
N LYS A 360 -10.16 23.63 2.14
CA LYS A 360 -11.58 23.65 2.53
C LYS A 360 -12.48 23.24 1.37
N SER A 361 -12.12 23.65 0.17
CA SER A 361 -12.73 23.22 -1.09
C SER A 361 -11.64 22.70 -2.01
N PHE A 362 -11.74 21.43 -2.43
CA PHE A 362 -10.75 20.81 -3.30
C PHE A 362 -10.52 21.62 -4.58
N GLY A 363 -11.59 21.92 -5.32
CA GLY A 363 -11.50 22.59 -6.62
C GLY A 363 -10.98 24.04 -6.57
N THR A 364 -11.01 24.70 -5.40
CA THR A 364 -10.57 26.10 -5.26
C THR A 364 -9.26 26.23 -4.49
N ASP A 365 -9.13 25.57 -3.34
CA ASP A 365 -7.98 25.76 -2.47
C ASP A 365 -6.78 24.94 -2.93
N TYR A 366 -6.99 23.69 -3.40
CA TYR A 366 -5.88 22.82 -3.80
C TYR A 366 -5.03 23.44 -4.93
N PRO A 367 -5.60 23.93 -6.06
CA PRO A 367 -4.80 24.58 -7.09
C PRO A 367 -4.04 25.81 -6.59
N ARG A 368 -4.62 26.57 -5.66
CA ARG A 368 -3.98 27.76 -5.07
C ARG A 368 -2.82 27.38 -4.16
N LEU A 369 -2.96 26.33 -3.35
CA LEU A 369 -1.88 25.85 -2.49
C LEU A 369 -0.72 25.28 -3.30
N CYS A 370 -1.00 24.63 -4.42
CA CYS A 370 0.03 24.13 -5.35
C CYS A 370 0.91 25.23 -5.96
N GLN A 371 0.48 26.50 -5.92
CA GLN A 371 1.30 27.64 -6.39
C GLN A 371 2.43 28.00 -5.42
N ASP A 372 2.41 27.50 -4.19
CA ASP A 372 3.47 27.73 -3.21
C ASP A 372 4.71 26.88 -3.55
N MET A 373 5.63 27.49 -4.31
CA MET A 373 6.88 26.84 -4.72
C MET A 373 7.85 26.57 -3.57
N GLU A 374 7.77 27.31 -2.48
CA GLU A 374 8.59 27.01 -1.29
C GLU A 374 8.08 25.72 -0.64
N PHE A 375 6.77 25.59 -0.50
CA PHE A 375 6.14 24.38 0.00
C PHE A 375 6.36 23.17 -0.90
N ASN A 376 6.22 23.32 -2.22
CA ASN A 376 6.52 22.25 -3.18
C ASN A 376 7.98 21.75 -3.05
N ARG A 377 8.95 22.65 -2.94
CA ARG A 377 10.35 22.27 -2.71
C ARG A 377 10.56 21.63 -1.34
N TRP A 378 9.78 22.01 -0.34
CA TRP A 378 9.79 21.37 0.96
C TRP A 378 9.31 19.91 0.90
N THR A 379 8.25 19.61 0.14
CA THR A 379 7.77 18.22 -0.01
C THR A 379 8.78 17.36 -0.78
N ALA A 380 9.35 17.88 -1.89
CA ALA A 380 10.32 17.16 -2.72
C ALA A 380 11.66 16.85 -2.01
N ARG A 381 11.98 17.53 -0.91
CA ARG A 381 13.23 17.31 -0.15
C ARG A 381 13.08 16.34 1.02
N ARG A 382 11.93 15.69 1.15
CA ARG A 382 11.60 14.85 2.31
C ARG A 382 11.47 13.38 1.96
N VAL A 383 11.69 12.58 2.99
CA VAL A 383 11.43 11.14 2.99
C VAL A 383 10.31 10.88 4.00
N PHE A 384 9.32 10.11 3.58
CA PHE A 384 8.15 9.78 4.37
C PHE A 384 8.10 8.28 4.61
N TYR A 385 7.60 7.87 5.78
CA TYR A 385 7.49 6.47 6.16
C TYR A 385 6.06 6.15 6.58
N VAL A 386 5.53 5.05 6.05
CA VAL A 386 4.19 4.52 6.37
C VAL A 386 4.33 3.05 6.74
N LEU A 387 3.70 2.64 7.83
CA LEU A 387 3.64 1.24 8.24
C LEU A 387 2.33 0.63 7.76
N LEU A 388 2.44 -0.41 6.94
CA LEU A 388 1.31 -1.13 6.35
C LEU A 388 1.15 -2.50 7.02
N GLY A 389 -0.09 -2.97 7.14
CA GLY A 389 -0.34 -4.30 7.66
C GLY A 389 -1.81 -4.69 7.70
N ALA A 390 -2.04 -5.91 8.18
CA ALA A 390 -3.36 -6.44 8.48
C ALA A 390 -3.47 -6.72 9.99
N ALA A 391 -4.60 -6.34 10.59
CA ALA A 391 -4.93 -6.57 11.99
C ALA A 391 -6.31 -7.22 12.12
N ARG A 392 -6.59 -7.80 13.30
CA ARG A 392 -7.90 -8.40 13.60
C ARG A 392 -8.85 -7.42 14.27
N ASP A 393 -8.31 -6.46 15.00
CA ASP A 393 -9.07 -5.48 15.76
C ASP A 393 -8.33 -4.13 15.82
N TRP A 394 -9.06 -3.12 16.29
CA TRP A 394 -8.60 -1.73 16.36
C TRP A 394 -7.48 -1.54 17.39
N ASP A 395 -7.46 -2.33 18.46
CA ASP A 395 -6.47 -2.22 19.53
C ASP A 395 -5.11 -2.72 19.06
N ASP A 396 -5.08 -3.75 18.22
CA ASP A 396 -3.88 -4.21 17.54
C ASP A 396 -3.27 -3.11 16.66
N ILE A 397 -4.09 -2.39 15.88
CA ILE A 397 -3.61 -1.27 15.05
C ILE A 397 -3.00 -0.18 15.93
N ARG A 398 -3.72 0.24 17.00
CA ARG A 398 -3.21 1.26 17.94
C ARG A 398 -1.91 0.82 18.59
N ARG A 399 -1.84 -0.42 19.09
CA ARG A 399 -0.66 -0.98 19.75
C ARG A 399 0.54 -1.05 18.80
N ILE A 400 0.35 -1.57 17.59
CA ILE A 400 1.42 -1.68 16.57
C ILE A 400 1.91 -0.28 16.18
N GLY A 401 0.96 0.62 15.84
CA GLY A 401 1.28 1.98 15.41
C GLY A 401 2.01 2.79 16.48
N ARG A 402 1.54 2.75 17.75
CA ARG A 402 2.24 3.40 18.87
C ARG A 402 3.64 2.83 19.07
N ARG A 403 3.79 1.50 19.19
CA ARG A 403 5.11 0.86 19.38
C ARG A 403 6.11 1.19 18.28
N TRP A 404 5.63 1.46 17.07
CA TRP A 404 6.47 1.91 15.96
C TRP A 404 6.84 3.40 16.10
N LEU A 405 5.85 4.28 16.23
CA LEU A 405 6.06 5.73 16.27
C LEU A 405 6.74 6.23 17.56
N ASP A 406 6.53 5.55 18.68
CA ASP A 406 7.17 5.86 19.98
C ASP A 406 8.70 5.65 19.95
N LYS A 407 9.23 5.05 18.88
CA LYS A 407 10.68 5.00 18.61
C LYS A 407 11.25 6.34 18.16
N GLY A 408 10.42 7.37 17.97
CA GLY A 408 10.83 8.65 17.42
C GLY A 408 11.43 8.49 16.03
N GLU A 409 12.47 9.25 15.71
CA GLU A 409 13.15 9.19 14.40
C GLU A 409 13.68 7.79 14.05
N HIS A 410 13.91 6.93 15.06
CA HIS A 410 14.35 5.55 14.80
C HIS A 410 13.27 4.68 14.13
N CYS A 411 12.00 5.14 14.08
CA CYS A 411 10.94 4.48 13.32
C CYS A 411 11.22 4.49 11.80
N ALA A 412 12.10 5.38 11.32
CA ALA A 412 12.52 5.49 9.93
C ALA A 412 13.55 4.42 9.51
N ASN A 413 14.10 3.65 10.46
CA ASN A 413 15.00 2.56 10.15
C ASN A 413 14.20 1.31 9.71
N PRO A 414 14.61 0.56 8.66
CA PRO A 414 13.90 -0.65 8.22
C PRO A 414 13.71 -1.71 9.31
N GLU A 415 14.71 -1.94 10.16
CA GLU A 415 14.69 -2.90 11.27
C GLU A 415 13.73 -2.48 12.39
N SER A 416 13.26 -1.22 12.39
CA SER A 416 12.32 -0.71 13.39
C SER A 416 10.99 -1.46 13.41
N ILE A 417 10.64 -2.19 12.36
CA ILE A 417 9.38 -2.94 12.31
C ILE A 417 9.55 -4.45 12.57
N ALA A 418 10.78 -4.97 12.64
CA ALA A 418 11.05 -6.41 12.71
C ALA A 418 10.43 -7.09 13.95
N ASP A 419 10.50 -6.43 15.10
CA ASP A 419 10.04 -6.95 16.41
C ASP A 419 8.64 -6.45 16.82
N LEU A 420 7.91 -5.85 15.87
CA LEU A 420 6.51 -5.49 16.08
C LEU A 420 5.66 -6.74 15.92
N ALA A 421 5.64 -7.60 16.94
CA ALA A 421 4.86 -8.83 16.91
C ALA A 421 3.34 -8.54 16.79
N PRO A 422 2.63 -9.17 15.84
CA PRO A 422 1.19 -9.40 15.95
C PRO A 422 0.91 -10.48 17.00
N VAL A 423 -0.27 -10.45 17.61
CA VAL A 423 -0.65 -11.40 18.67
C VAL A 423 -0.62 -12.83 18.12
N PRO A 424 -0.06 -13.83 18.84
CA PRO A 424 -0.07 -15.21 18.41
C PRO A 424 -1.50 -15.70 18.13
N LYS A 425 -1.65 -16.64 17.17
CA LYS A 425 -2.89 -17.39 16.97
C LYS A 425 -3.33 -17.97 18.32
N ARG A 426 -4.42 -17.46 18.92
CA ARG A 426 -5.19 -18.26 19.87
C ARG A 426 -5.71 -19.44 19.04
N GLY A 427 -5.21 -20.63 19.35
CA GLY A 427 -5.59 -21.89 18.73
C GLY A 427 -7.04 -22.26 18.99
#